data_AF-A0A2D7JUS4-F1
#
_entry.id   AF-A0A2D7JUS4-F1
#
_cell.length_a   1.000
_cell.length_b   1.000
_cell.length_c   1.000
_cell.angle_alpha   90.00
_cell.angle_beta   90.00
_cell.angle_gamma   90.00
#
_symmetry.space_group_name_H-M   'P 1'
#
loop_
_entity.id
_entity.type
_entity.pdbx_description
1 polymer ?
#
loop_
_entity_poly.entity_id
_entity_poly.type
_entity_poly.pdbx_seq_one_letter_code
_entity_poly.pdbx_strand_id
1 'polypeptide(L)'
;MAAPVPDIAATLQSLIQSSDFVAALQQSEATALPPPRPAPPAPPVKFGDGFAHPLGHVPSAVTALLARVWPKWNGPSSRFPGPSPCSIMREDLNALDRNDFVVGPKTDGERFLVCVYRDEAGRKCVGAVNRKMNVFKIDMHFGERLHDGTVLDCELTPLFPCCSETGAGHALVIFDAYAESSNLLTLHPFDARMNAACRIHQKGYRYVSPLLDQAVLRVKRFVPVHKASAYF
;
A
#
# COMPACT_ATOMS: atom_id res chain seq x y z
N MET A 1 -50.11 -4.27 13.07
CA MET A 1 -49.75 -5.54 12.41
C MET A 1 -48.81 -5.19 11.27
N ALA A 2 -47.54 -5.60 11.33
CA ALA A 2 -46.56 -5.30 10.28
C ALA A 2 -46.70 -6.31 9.14
N ALA A 3 -46.71 -5.83 7.90
CA ALA A 3 -46.77 -6.69 6.71
C ALA A 3 -45.49 -7.52 6.59
N PRO A 4 -45.56 -8.77 6.10
CA PRO A 4 -44.39 -9.63 5.94
C PRO A 4 -43.44 -9.04 4.88
N VAL A 5 -42.14 -9.05 5.21
CA VAL A 5 -41.06 -8.66 4.29
C VAL A 5 -40.95 -9.75 3.20
N PRO A 6 -41.01 -9.40 1.91
CA PRO A 6 -40.95 -10.38 0.84
C PRO A 6 -39.60 -11.10 0.82
N ASP A 7 -39.64 -12.40 0.58
CA ASP A 7 -38.45 -13.25 0.43
C ASP A 7 -37.75 -12.90 -0.90
N ILE A 8 -36.69 -12.08 -0.75
CA ILE A 8 -35.87 -11.60 -1.86
C ILE A 8 -35.22 -12.78 -2.60
N ALA A 9 -34.88 -13.87 -1.90
CA ALA A 9 -34.24 -15.02 -2.53
C ALA A 9 -35.21 -15.77 -3.45
N ALA A 10 -36.46 -15.95 -3.02
CA ALA A 10 -37.50 -16.56 -3.84
C ALA A 10 -37.85 -15.71 -5.08
N THR A 11 -37.88 -14.38 -4.91
CA THR A 11 -38.16 -13.43 -6.00
C THR A 11 -37.03 -13.41 -7.04
N LEU A 12 -35.77 -13.49 -6.60
CA LEU A 12 -34.62 -13.57 -7.50
C LEU A 12 -34.55 -14.91 -8.24
N GLN A 13 -34.88 -16.02 -7.58
CA GLN A 13 -34.94 -17.33 -8.24
C GLN A 13 -36.00 -17.37 -9.34
N SER A 14 -37.19 -16.79 -9.13
CA SER A 14 -38.23 -16.76 -10.18
C SER A 14 -37.84 -15.88 -11.36
N LEU A 15 -37.13 -14.77 -11.10
CA LEU A 15 -36.60 -13.88 -12.15
C LEU A 15 -35.55 -14.58 -13.02
N ILE A 16 -34.60 -15.29 -12.39
CA ILE A 16 -33.53 -16.04 -13.09
C ILE A 16 -34.11 -17.19 -13.94
N GLN A 17 -35.20 -17.81 -13.49
CA GLN A 17 -35.88 -18.90 -14.21
C GLN A 17 -36.85 -18.41 -15.29
N SER A 18 -37.13 -17.11 -15.36
CA SER A 18 -38.02 -16.56 -16.39
C SER A 18 -37.36 -16.60 -17.76
N SER A 19 -38.08 -17.13 -18.76
CA SER A 19 -37.63 -17.17 -20.15
C SER A 19 -37.28 -15.79 -20.70
N ASP A 20 -37.97 -14.77 -20.22
CA ASP A 20 -37.81 -13.39 -20.67
C ASP A 20 -36.49 -12.78 -20.17
N PHE A 21 -36.07 -13.11 -18.95
CA PHE A 21 -34.77 -12.69 -18.41
C PHE A 21 -33.61 -13.38 -19.14
N VAL A 22 -33.75 -14.68 -19.43
CA VAL A 22 -32.73 -15.44 -20.18
C VAL A 22 -32.60 -14.91 -21.62
N ALA A 23 -33.73 -14.61 -22.28
CA ALA A 23 -33.72 -14.02 -23.62
C ALA A 23 -33.12 -12.61 -23.65
N ALA A 24 -33.40 -11.79 -22.64
CA ALA A 24 -32.78 -10.46 -22.50
C ALA A 24 -31.27 -10.53 -22.28
N LEU A 25 -30.79 -11.51 -21.49
CA LEU A 25 -29.35 -11.74 -21.28
C LEU A 25 -28.66 -12.12 -22.60
N GLN A 26 -29.25 -13.06 -23.35
CA GLN A 26 -28.72 -13.53 -24.63
C GLN A 26 -28.67 -12.43 -25.71
N GLN A 27 -29.67 -11.53 -25.72
CA GLN A 27 -29.65 -10.37 -26.62
C GLN A 27 -28.59 -9.33 -26.22
N SER A 28 -28.32 -9.15 -24.92
CA SER A 28 -27.28 -8.25 -24.43
C SER A 28 -25.86 -8.74 -24.72
N GLU A 29 -25.63 -10.06 -24.69
CA GLU A 29 -24.35 -10.67 -25.03
C GLU A 29 -24.08 -10.64 -26.55
N ALA A 30 -25.13 -10.70 -27.38
CA ALA A 30 -25.01 -10.64 -28.84
C ALA A 30 -24.70 -9.24 -29.39
N THR A 31 -24.95 -8.17 -28.61
CA THR A 31 -24.67 -6.77 -29.00
C THR A 31 -23.48 -6.14 -28.26
N ALA A 32 -22.89 -6.84 -27.29
CA ALA A 32 -21.71 -6.37 -26.59
C ALA A 32 -20.47 -6.47 -27.50
N LEU A 33 -19.84 -5.33 -27.79
CA LEU A 33 -18.48 -5.32 -28.31
C LEU A 33 -17.58 -6.12 -27.34
N PRO A 34 -16.61 -6.90 -27.85
CA PRO A 34 -15.70 -7.62 -26.98
C PRO A 34 -15.05 -6.62 -26.01
N PRO A 35 -14.97 -6.96 -24.70
CA PRO A 35 -14.34 -6.07 -23.75
C PRO A 35 -12.95 -5.70 -24.25
N PRO A 36 -12.53 -4.43 -24.15
CA PRO A 36 -11.20 -4.02 -24.58
C PRO A 36 -10.20 -4.95 -23.92
N ARG A 37 -9.34 -5.55 -24.76
CA ARG A 37 -8.33 -6.51 -24.31
C ARG A 37 -7.59 -5.86 -23.13
N PRO A 38 -7.54 -6.48 -21.93
CA PRO A 38 -6.88 -5.88 -20.78
C PRO A 38 -5.47 -5.49 -21.23
N ALA A 39 -5.11 -4.23 -21.01
CA ALA A 39 -3.78 -3.74 -21.35
C ALA A 39 -2.75 -4.70 -20.75
N PRO A 40 -1.70 -5.08 -21.50
CA PRO A 40 -0.66 -5.95 -20.95
C PRO A 40 -0.17 -5.34 -19.63
N PRO A 41 0.02 -6.16 -18.58
CA PRO A 41 0.56 -5.66 -17.31
C PRO A 41 1.86 -4.93 -17.63
N ALA A 42 1.98 -3.69 -17.14
CA ALA A 42 3.18 -2.91 -17.33
C ALA A 42 4.38 -3.73 -16.83
N PRO A 43 5.54 -3.67 -17.51
CA PRO A 43 6.73 -4.36 -17.03
C PRO A 43 7.02 -3.89 -15.59
N PRO A 44 7.39 -4.80 -14.68
CA PRO A 44 7.73 -4.43 -13.31
C PRO A 44 8.89 -3.42 -13.34
N VAL A 45 8.66 -2.24 -12.78
CA VAL A 45 9.70 -1.22 -12.64
C VAL A 45 10.81 -1.79 -11.76
N LYS A 46 12.03 -1.86 -12.31
CA LYS A 46 13.20 -2.26 -11.53
C LYS A 46 13.82 -1.02 -10.92
N PHE A 47 14.03 -1.06 -9.61
CA PHE A 47 14.76 -0.01 -8.90
C PHE A 47 16.21 0.04 -9.41
N GLY A 48 16.62 1.15 -10.02
CA GLY A 48 17.96 1.30 -10.64
C GLY A 48 18.00 2.21 -11.87
N ASP A 49 16.88 2.42 -12.55
CA ASP A 49 16.78 3.29 -13.74
C ASP A 49 16.70 4.79 -13.37
N GLY A 50 17.55 5.25 -12.46
CA GLY A 50 17.66 6.67 -12.08
C GLY A 50 16.70 7.14 -10.99
N PHE A 51 15.84 6.26 -10.44
CA PHE A 51 14.88 6.62 -9.39
C PHE A 51 15.52 6.99 -8.05
N ALA A 52 16.66 6.39 -7.69
CA ALA A 52 17.31 6.61 -6.40
C ALA A 52 18.77 6.13 -6.41
N HIS A 53 19.58 6.68 -5.51
CA HIS A 53 21.01 6.36 -5.45
C HIS A 53 21.28 5.27 -4.42
N PRO A 54 21.82 4.09 -4.82
CA PRO A 54 22.20 3.06 -3.86
C PRO A 54 23.34 3.59 -2.99
N LEU A 55 23.24 3.39 -1.68
CA LEU A 55 24.28 3.81 -0.73
C LEU A 55 25.44 2.81 -0.61
N GLY A 56 25.29 1.60 -1.18
CA GLY A 56 26.29 0.53 -1.12
C GLY A 56 26.46 -0.12 0.26
N HIS A 57 25.94 0.49 1.32
CA HIS A 57 25.89 -0.03 2.68
C HIS A 57 24.61 0.42 3.38
N VAL A 58 24.24 -0.26 4.47
CA VAL A 58 23.10 0.16 5.32
C VAL A 58 23.61 1.16 6.35
N PRO A 59 23.12 2.42 6.36
CA PRO A 59 23.55 3.40 7.35
C PRO A 59 23.28 2.92 8.79
N SER A 60 24.18 3.27 9.71
CA SER A 60 24.05 2.97 11.14
C SER A 60 22.72 3.49 11.71
N ALA A 61 22.32 4.70 11.33
CA ALA A 61 21.05 5.30 11.74
C ALA A 61 19.82 4.53 11.24
N VAL A 62 19.85 4.00 10.01
CA VAL A 62 18.79 3.13 9.49
C VAL A 62 18.75 1.82 10.28
N THR A 63 19.90 1.24 10.56
CA THR A 63 20.00 0.02 11.37
C THR A 63 19.45 0.23 12.78
N ALA A 64 19.83 1.31 13.45
CA ALA A 64 19.33 1.66 14.78
C ALA A 64 17.81 1.90 14.78
N LEU A 65 17.30 2.58 13.75
CA LEU A 65 15.88 2.84 13.59
C LEU A 65 15.08 1.54 13.38
N LEU A 66 15.55 0.64 12.52
CA LEU A 66 14.91 -0.65 12.29
C LEU A 66 14.99 -1.57 13.52
N ALA A 67 16.11 -1.58 14.24
CA ALA A 67 16.25 -2.34 15.50
C ALA A 67 15.31 -1.82 16.60
N ARG A 68 15.05 -0.50 16.63
CA ARG A 68 14.03 0.08 17.52
C ARG A 68 12.62 -0.41 17.18
N VAL A 69 12.30 -0.54 15.89
CA VAL A 69 10.99 -1.02 15.44
C VAL A 69 10.81 -2.51 15.68
N TRP A 70 11.85 -3.30 15.40
CA TRP A 70 11.87 -4.74 15.61
C TRP A 70 13.01 -5.14 16.56
N PRO A 71 12.79 -5.19 17.88
CA PRO A 71 13.85 -5.49 18.86
C PRO A 71 14.50 -6.86 18.71
N LYS A 72 13.84 -7.80 18.01
CA LYS A 72 14.37 -9.14 17.70
C LYS A 72 15.14 -9.20 16.37
N TRP A 73 15.26 -8.07 15.67
CA TRP A 73 15.97 -8.00 14.40
C TRP A 73 17.47 -7.84 14.64
N ASN A 74 18.27 -8.75 14.10
CA ASN A 74 19.71 -8.85 14.36
C ASN A 74 20.55 -8.07 13.34
N GLY A 75 19.99 -7.01 12.76
CA GLY A 75 20.71 -6.11 11.85
C GLY A 75 20.70 -6.53 10.37
N PRO A 76 21.49 -5.85 9.52
CA PRO A 76 21.36 -5.91 8.06
C PRO A 76 21.65 -7.26 7.40
N SER A 77 22.44 -8.11 8.05
CA SER A 77 22.70 -9.49 7.61
C SER A 77 21.53 -10.43 7.88
N SER A 78 20.55 -10.00 8.69
CA SER A 78 19.34 -10.76 8.97
C SER A 78 18.23 -10.47 7.96
N ARG A 79 17.15 -11.26 8.01
CA ARG A 79 16.02 -11.12 7.10
C ARG A 79 15.40 -9.73 7.21
N PHE A 80 14.87 -9.23 6.10
CA PHE A 80 14.01 -8.05 6.08
C PHE A 80 12.92 -8.15 7.17
N PRO A 81 12.77 -7.13 8.03
CA PRO A 81 12.01 -7.28 9.27
C PRO A 81 10.49 -7.12 9.08
N GLY A 82 10.03 -6.58 7.94
CA GLY A 82 8.61 -6.41 7.67
C GLY A 82 7.86 -7.73 7.41
N PRO A 83 6.55 -7.79 7.72
CA PRO A 83 5.73 -9.00 7.58
C PRO A 83 5.65 -9.45 6.13
N SER A 84 5.83 -10.74 5.84
CA SER A 84 5.59 -11.28 4.49
C SER A 84 4.16 -11.81 4.41
N PRO A 85 3.36 -11.41 3.40
CA PRO A 85 2.01 -11.96 3.24
C PRO A 85 2.06 -13.47 2.93
N CYS A 86 1.03 -14.20 3.34
CA CYS A 86 0.78 -15.59 2.96
C CYS A 86 -0.34 -15.67 1.92
N SER A 87 -0.37 -16.78 1.17
CA SER A 87 -1.51 -17.10 0.31
C SER A 87 -2.72 -17.44 1.16
N ILE A 88 -3.88 -16.89 0.80
CA ILE A 88 -5.16 -17.24 1.44
C ILE A 88 -5.54 -18.69 1.07
N MET A 89 -5.91 -19.46 2.08
CA MET A 89 -6.36 -20.84 1.98
C MET A 89 -7.81 -20.97 2.46
N ARG A 90 -8.46 -22.09 2.14
CA ARG A 90 -9.85 -22.36 2.57
C ARG A 90 -10.02 -22.32 4.09
N GLU A 91 -8.99 -22.75 4.83
CA GLU A 91 -8.96 -22.73 6.29
C GLU A 91 -8.94 -21.31 6.88
N ASP A 92 -8.40 -20.33 6.16
CA ASP A 92 -8.34 -18.93 6.60
C ASP A 92 -9.70 -18.23 6.55
N LEU A 93 -10.66 -18.75 5.77
CA LEU A 93 -11.99 -18.13 5.62
C LEU A 93 -12.72 -18.01 6.95
N ASN A 94 -12.53 -18.96 7.86
CA ASN A 94 -13.10 -18.90 9.21
C ASN A 94 -12.51 -17.75 10.03
N ALA A 95 -11.23 -17.42 9.82
CA ALA A 95 -10.60 -16.29 10.51
C ALA A 95 -11.13 -14.97 9.97
N LEU A 96 -11.33 -14.86 8.65
CA LEU A 96 -11.87 -13.66 7.99
C LEU A 96 -13.28 -13.29 8.46
N ASP A 97 -14.10 -14.29 8.82
CA ASP A 97 -15.47 -14.07 9.33
C ASP A 97 -15.48 -13.65 10.82
N ARG A 98 -14.50 -14.12 11.60
CA ARG A 98 -14.47 -13.94 13.07
C ARG A 98 -13.71 -12.70 13.54
N ASN A 99 -12.90 -12.08 12.68
CA ASN A 99 -12.06 -10.95 13.05
C ASN A 99 -12.22 -9.79 12.08
N ASP A 100 -11.85 -8.60 12.53
CA ASP A 100 -11.88 -7.40 11.70
C ASP A 100 -10.70 -7.37 10.73
N PHE A 101 -10.99 -7.68 9.46
CA PHE A 101 -10.05 -7.54 8.37
C PHE A 101 -10.39 -6.37 7.46
N VAL A 102 -9.35 -5.80 6.87
CA VAL A 102 -9.46 -4.87 5.75
C VAL A 102 -8.84 -5.48 4.49
N VAL A 103 -9.32 -5.02 3.35
CA VAL A 103 -8.82 -5.41 2.03
C VAL A 103 -8.49 -4.16 1.21
N GLY A 104 -7.51 -4.28 0.34
CA GLY A 104 -7.16 -3.28 -0.65
C GLY A 104 -6.53 -3.96 -1.87
N PRO A 105 -6.54 -3.31 -3.04
CA PRO A 105 -5.96 -3.89 -4.25
C PRO A 105 -4.49 -4.22 -4.01
N LYS A 106 -4.06 -5.41 -4.45
CA LYS A 106 -2.63 -5.73 -4.47
C LYS A 106 -1.98 -4.84 -5.54
N THR A 107 -1.07 -3.99 -5.10
CA THR A 107 -0.22 -3.21 -5.98
C THR A 107 0.83 -4.14 -6.60
N ASP A 108 1.23 -3.85 -7.85
CA ASP A 108 2.31 -4.56 -8.52
C ASP A 108 3.53 -3.64 -8.61
N GLY A 109 4.31 -3.65 -7.54
CA GLY A 109 5.47 -2.80 -7.37
C GLY A 109 6.54 -3.45 -6.49
N GLU A 110 7.60 -2.68 -6.20
CA GLU A 110 8.68 -3.13 -5.33
C GLU A 110 8.47 -2.61 -3.90
N ARG A 111 8.58 -3.51 -2.91
CA ARG A 111 8.35 -3.16 -1.50
C ARG A 111 9.59 -2.53 -0.87
N PHE A 112 9.35 -1.43 -0.15
CA PHE A 112 10.36 -0.70 0.63
C PHE A 112 9.88 -0.39 2.04
N LEU A 113 10.81 -0.42 2.99
CA LEU A 113 10.66 0.39 4.21
C LEU A 113 11.24 1.78 3.92
N VAL A 114 10.41 2.81 4.01
CA VAL A 114 10.88 4.20 3.94
C VAL A 114 11.22 4.67 5.34
N CYS A 115 12.48 5.00 5.55
CA CYS A 115 13.06 5.50 6.79
C CYS A 115 13.33 7.00 6.65
N VAL A 116 12.71 7.83 7.48
CA VAL A 116 12.99 9.27 7.58
C VAL A 116 13.77 9.50 8.86
N TYR A 117 15.02 9.94 8.74
CA TYR A 117 15.97 9.95 9.85
C TYR A 117 16.97 11.10 9.76
N ARG A 118 17.80 11.27 10.79
CA ARG A 118 19.03 12.06 10.77
C ARG A 118 20.23 11.14 10.77
N ASP A 119 21.23 11.45 9.95
CA ASP A 119 22.50 10.74 10.01
C ASP A 119 23.34 11.17 11.24
N GLU A 120 24.52 10.60 11.39
CA GLU A 120 25.43 10.86 12.51
C GLU A 120 25.88 12.34 12.58
N ALA A 121 25.85 13.06 11.44
CA ALA A 121 26.16 14.48 11.37
C ALA A 121 24.91 15.37 11.59
N GLY A 122 23.76 14.79 11.94
CA GLY A 122 22.50 15.49 12.16
C GLY A 122 21.78 15.91 10.87
N ARG A 123 22.27 15.49 9.70
CA ARG A 123 21.68 15.85 8.40
C ARG A 123 20.41 15.04 8.15
N LYS A 124 19.39 15.71 7.62
CA LYS A 124 18.10 15.09 7.27
C LYS A 124 18.30 14.14 6.10
N CYS A 125 17.83 12.91 6.26
CA CYS A 125 17.93 11.86 5.27
C CYS A 125 16.60 11.12 5.12
N VAL A 126 16.36 10.62 3.92
CA VAL A 126 15.29 9.67 3.63
C VAL A 126 15.92 8.48 2.90
N GLY A 127 15.71 7.29 3.46
CA GLY A 127 16.24 6.04 2.92
C GLY A 127 15.12 5.06 2.60
N ALA A 128 15.13 4.47 1.42
CA ALA A 128 14.29 3.35 1.06
C ALA A 128 15.08 2.05 1.21
N VAL A 129 14.57 1.10 2.01
CA VAL A 129 15.19 -0.20 2.26
C VAL A 129 14.37 -1.29 1.58
N ASN A 130 14.93 -1.99 0.59
CA ASN A 130 14.21 -3.07 -0.08
C ASN A 130 14.28 -4.39 0.69
N ARG A 131 13.60 -5.42 0.18
CA ARG A 131 13.59 -6.77 0.77
C ARG A 131 14.97 -7.45 0.82
N LYS A 132 15.94 -6.99 0.02
CA LYS A 132 17.32 -7.48 0.01
C LYS A 132 18.23 -6.71 0.98
N MET A 133 17.66 -5.82 1.80
CA MET A 133 18.38 -4.91 2.70
C MET A 133 19.29 -3.90 1.98
N ASN A 134 19.10 -3.70 0.67
CA ASN A 134 19.74 -2.60 -0.04
C ASN A 134 19.08 -1.29 0.39
N VAL A 135 19.90 -0.31 0.76
CA VAL A 135 19.43 1.04 1.10
C VAL A 135 19.71 1.97 -0.06
N PHE A 136 18.69 2.72 -0.41
CA PHE A 136 18.73 3.74 -1.43
C PHE A 136 18.40 5.08 -0.79
N LYS A 137 19.20 6.10 -1.07
CA LYS A 137 18.83 7.46 -0.72
C LYS A 137 17.74 7.92 -1.67
N ILE A 138 16.63 8.40 -1.11
CA ILE A 138 15.55 9.00 -1.88
C ILE A 138 15.43 10.48 -1.54
N ASP A 139 15.20 11.30 -2.56
CA ASP A 139 14.95 12.72 -2.37
C ASP A 139 13.43 12.93 -2.23
N MET A 140 13.01 13.24 -1.01
CA MET A 140 11.63 13.53 -0.62
C MET A 140 11.60 14.51 0.55
N HIS A 141 10.62 15.41 0.57
CA HIS A 141 10.57 16.48 1.57
C HIS A 141 9.59 16.17 2.71
N PHE A 142 10.15 15.84 3.88
CA PHE A 142 9.41 15.63 5.12
C PHE A 142 9.65 16.77 6.12
N GLY A 143 8.69 16.98 7.02
CA GLY A 143 8.77 17.96 8.09
C GLY A 143 9.82 17.59 9.13
N GLU A 144 10.37 18.61 9.80
CA GLU A 144 11.54 18.50 10.69
C GLU A 144 11.46 17.34 11.68
N ARG A 145 10.31 17.23 12.38
CA ARG A 145 10.10 16.25 13.45
C ARG A 145 10.13 14.81 12.93
N LEU A 146 9.78 14.57 11.67
CA LEU A 146 9.74 13.21 11.13
C LEU A 146 11.12 12.60 10.96
N HIS A 147 12.17 13.43 10.87
CA HIS A 147 13.56 12.98 10.83
C HIS A 147 14.07 12.46 12.18
N ASP A 148 13.29 12.56 13.25
CA ASP A 148 13.63 11.97 14.54
C ASP A 148 13.27 10.46 14.60
N GLY A 149 12.87 9.87 13.47
CA GLY A 149 12.78 8.42 13.29
C GLY A 149 11.42 7.90 12.80
N THR A 150 11.05 8.18 11.55
CA THR A 150 9.80 7.65 10.98
C THR A 150 10.08 6.42 10.12
N VAL A 151 9.23 5.38 10.22
CA VAL A 151 9.32 4.16 9.40
C VAL A 151 7.96 3.83 8.80
N LEU A 152 7.90 3.79 7.47
CA LEU A 152 6.71 3.48 6.68
C LEU A 152 6.94 2.21 5.86
N ASP A 153 5.94 1.35 5.78
CA ASP A 153 5.91 0.22 4.85
C ASP A 153 5.22 0.67 3.56
N CYS A 154 5.99 0.68 2.47
CA CYS A 154 5.59 1.27 1.21
C CYS A 154 5.78 0.29 0.05
N GLU A 155 5.00 0.51 -1.00
CA GLU A 155 5.20 -0.10 -2.31
C GLU A 155 5.49 0.99 -3.33
N LEU A 156 6.60 0.85 -4.06
CA LEU A 156 6.90 1.72 -5.18
C LEU A 156 6.14 1.22 -6.42
N THR A 157 5.27 2.06 -6.96
CA THR A 157 4.48 1.76 -8.16
C THR A 157 4.71 2.83 -9.23
N PRO A 158 4.73 2.48 -10.53
CA PRO A 158 4.72 3.48 -11.59
C PRO A 158 3.46 4.33 -11.52
N LEU A 159 3.60 5.63 -11.77
CA LEU A 159 2.47 6.49 -12.09
C LEU A 159 2.38 6.58 -13.60
N PHE A 160 1.20 6.29 -14.15
CA PHE A 160 0.97 6.52 -15.56
C PHE A 160 1.04 8.04 -15.84
N PRO A 161 1.68 8.48 -16.93
CA PRO A 161 1.81 9.90 -17.25
C PRO A 161 0.46 10.63 -17.35
N CYS A 162 -0.58 9.95 -17.80
CA CYS A 162 -1.95 10.48 -17.83
C CYS A 162 -2.59 10.63 -16.45
N CYS A 163 -2.02 10.00 -15.41
CA CYS A 163 -2.50 10.00 -14.03
C CYS A 163 -1.61 10.84 -13.10
N SER A 164 -0.50 11.42 -13.58
CA SER A 164 0.38 12.27 -12.78
C SER A 164 0.05 13.75 -13.00
N GLU A 165 -0.91 14.29 -12.25
CA GLU A 165 -1.10 15.75 -12.14
C GLU A 165 0.19 16.45 -11.66
N THR A 166 1.06 15.70 -10.99
CA THR A 166 2.34 16.16 -10.43
C THR A 166 3.52 16.05 -11.40
N GLY A 167 3.38 15.31 -12.51
CA GLY A 167 4.50 14.98 -13.40
C GLY A 167 5.52 13.97 -12.82
N ALA A 168 5.25 13.39 -11.65
CA ALA A 168 6.10 12.35 -11.08
C ALA A 168 5.89 11.01 -11.78
N GLY A 169 6.97 10.31 -12.11
CA GLY A 169 6.91 8.99 -12.76
C GLY A 169 6.54 7.83 -11.83
N HIS A 170 6.58 8.04 -10.51
CA HIS A 170 6.38 6.98 -9.53
C HIS A 170 5.65 7.47 -8.26
N ALA A 171 5.00 6.54 -7.58
CA ALA A 171 4.40 6.74 -6.27
C ALA A 171 4.94 5.74 -5.25
N LEU A 172 5.22 6.22 -4.04
CA LEU A 172 5.40 5.39 -2.86
C LEU A 172 4.06 5.29 -2.12
N VAL A 173 3.43 4.13 -2.21
CA VAL A 173 2.12 3.86 -1.62
C VAL A 173 2.31 3.24 -0.24
N ILE A 174 2.04 4.01 0.81
CA ILE A 174 2.11 3.58 2.21
C ILE A 174 0.96 2.62 2.50
N PHE A 175 1.26 1.44 3.03
CA PHE A 175 0.26 0.47 3.46
C PHE A 175 0.38 0.05 4.93
N ASP A 176 1.43 0.48 5.64
CA ASP A 176 1.50 0.44 7.11
C ASP A 176 2.49 1.52 7.62
N ALA A 177 2.39 1.91 8.88
CA ALA A 177 3.33 2.82 9.55
C ALA A 177 3.79 2.21 10.88
N TYR A 178 5.09 2.00 11.03
CA TYR A 178 5.65 1.37 12.22
C TYR A 178 6.25 2.35 13.23
N ALA A 179 6.60 3.56 12.80
CA ALA A 179 7.03 4.65 13.67
C ALA A 179 6.72 6.01 13.06
N GLU A 180 6.36 6.98 13.90
CA GLU A 180 6.19 8.40 13.58
C GLU A 180 7.10 9.20 14.52
N SER A 181 8.22 9.71 14.00
CA SER A 181 9.25 10.39 14.82
C SER A 181 9.74 9.51 16.00
N SER A 182 9.67 10.00 17.23
CA SER A 182 10.02 9.24 18.42
C SER A 182 8.96 8.22 18.84
N ASN A 183 7.74 8.26 18.28
CA ASN A 183 6.65 7.38 18.67
C ASN A 183 6.67 6.04 17.91
N LEU A 184 6.71 4.93 18.65
CA LEU A 184 6.69 3.58 18.09
C LEU A 184 5.24 3.10 17.93
N LEU A 185 4.88 2.64 16.73
CA LEU A 185 3.51 2.26 16.39
C LEU A 185 3.29 0.75 16.29
N THR A 186 4.33 -0.08 16.43
CA THR A 186 4.25 -1.54 16.19
C THR A 186 3.27 -2.29 17.08
N LEU A 187 3.01 -1.79 18.29
CA LEU A 187 2.03 -2.37 19.22
C LEU A 187 0.64 -1.71 19.11
N HIS A 188 0.51 -0.66 18.29
CA HIS A 188 -0.78 -0.02 18.07
C HIS A 188 -1.64 -0.83 17.10
N PRO A 189 -2.98 -0.78 17.24
CA PRO A 189 -3.88 -1.42 16.28
C PRO A 189 -3.74 -0.81 14.89
N PHE A 190 -4.10 -1.57 13.86
CA PHE A 190 -3.86 -1.23 12.46
C PHE A 190 -4.44 0.14 12.05
N ASP A 191 -5.63 0.48 12.55
CA ASP A 191 -6.29 1.77 12.31
C ASP A 191 -5.46 2.94 12.86
N ALA A 192 -4.89 2.83 14.06
CA ALA A 192 -4.03 3.84 14.64
C ALA A 192 -2.74 4.03 13.83
N ARG A 193 -2.17 2.94 13.28
CA ARG A 193 -1.01 2.99 12.39
C ARG A 193 -1.35 3.66 11.07
N MET A 194 -2.47 3.31 10.45
CA MET A 194 -2.93 3.96 9.22
C MET A 194 -3.34 5.42 9.42
N ASN A 195 -3.89 5.78 10.59
CA ASN A 195 -4.13 7.17 10.96
C ASN A 195 -2.83 7.97 11.07
N ALA A 196 -1.75 7.36 11.56
CA ALA A 196 -0.42 7.98 11.53
C ALA A 196 0.10 8.15 10.10
N ALA A 197 -0.04 7.13 9.23
CA ALA A 197 0.30 7.25 7.82
C ALA A 197 -0.44 8.42 7.14
N CYS A 198 -1.74 8.59 7.42
CA CYS A 198 -2.54 9.71 6.94
C CYS A 198 -2.02 11.07 7.45
N ARG A 199 -1.69 11.19 8.74
CA ARG A 199 -1.12 12.44 9.30
C ARG A 199 0.23 12.77 8.67
N ILE A 200 1.11 11.79 8.54
CA ILE A 200 2.42 11.94 7.89
C ILE A 200 2.22 12.42 6.46
N HIS A 201 1.33 11.78 5.68
CA HIS A 201 1.05 12.20 4.31
C HIS A 201 0.45 13.61 4.20
N GLN A 202 -0.53 13.95 5.06
CA GLN A 202 -1.28 15.20 4.96
C GLN A 202 -0.57 16.42 5.54
N LYS A 203 0.22 16.22 6.62
CA LYS A 203 0.81 17.32 7.41
C LYS A 203 2.33 17.25 7.48
N GLY A 204 2.88 16.05 7.33
CA GLY A 204 4.30 15.77 7.52
C GLY A 204 5.11 15.66 6.23
N TYR A 205 4.45 15.47 5.09
CA TYR A 205 5.07 15.36 3.78
C TYR A 205 4.59 16.49 2.87
N ARG A 206 5.49 17.03 2.07
CA ARG A 206 5.17 18.02 1.06
C ARG A 206 5.83 17.61 -0.24
N TYR A 207 5.02 17.36 -1.26
CA TYR A 207 5.54 17.28 -2.62
C TYR A 207 5.95 18.67 -3.11
N VAL A 208 7.14 18.81 -3.66
CA VAL A 208 7.71 20.04 -4.17
C VAL A 208 7.64 20.07 -5.70
N SER A 209 8.30 19.12 -6.37
CA SER A 209 8.31 19.05 -7.84
C SER A 209 8.90 17.72 -8.33
N PRO A 210 8.67 17.32 -9.59
CA PRO A 210 9.25 16.09 -10.14
C PRO A 210 10.77 16.17 -10.35
N LEU A 211 11.35 17.37 -10.26
CA LEU A 211 12.81 17.58 -10.34
C LEU A 211 13.50 17.39 -8.98
N LEU A 212 12.76 17.56 -7.88
CA LEU A 212 13.29 17.53 -6.52
C LEU A 212 12.78 16.34 -5.71
N ASP A 213 11.62 15.79 -6.06
CA ASP A 213 11.06 14.59 -5.44
C ASP A 213 11.06 13.44 -6.46
N GLN A 214 11.70 12.34 -6.08
CA GLN A 214 11.79 11.15 -6.94
C GLN A 214 10.45 10.40 -7.05
N ALA A 215 9.64 10.44 -5.99
CA ALA A 215 8.30 9.87 -5.95
C ALA A 215 7.32 10.79 -5.23
N VAL A 216 6.04 10.59 -5.55
CA VAL A 216 4.94 11.13 -4.75
C VAL A 216 4.55 10.14 -3.67
N LEU A 217 4.38 10.61 -2.43
CA LEU A 217 3.83 9.79 -1.35
C LEU A 217 2.30 9.67 -1.48
N ARG A 218 1.77 8.48 -1.27
CA ARG A 218 0.31 8.19 -1.23
C ARG A 218 0.00 7.24 -0.08
N VAL A 219 -1.23 7.27 0.42
CA VAL A 219 -1.70 6.30 1.43
C VAL A 219 -2.64 5.30 0.74
N LYS A 220 -2.41 4.01 0.97
CA LYS A 220 -3.24 2.93 0.46
C LYS A 220 -4.64 3.03 1.04
N ARG A 221 -5.64 2.95 0.16
CA ARG A 221 -7.03 2.86 0.57
C ARG A 221 -7.37 1.42 0.93
N PHE A 222 -7.78 1.23 2.16
CA PHE A 222 -8.31 -0.02 2.68
C PHE A 222 -9.82 0.11 2.89
N VAL A 223 -10.55 -0.99 2.67
CA VAL A 223 -11.98 -1.10 2.98
C VAL A 223 -12.20 -2.31 3.90
N PRO A 224 -13.14 -2.27 4.85
CA PRO A 224 -13.49 -3.46 5.63
C PRO A 224 -13.93 -4.60 4.71
N VAL A 225 -13.51 -5.83 4.99
CA VAL A 225 -13.81 -7.00 4.14
C VAL A 225 -15.31 -7.19 3.95
N HIS A 226 -16.12 -7.00 5.00
CA HIS A 226 -17.58 -7.11 4.93
C HIS A 226 -18.27 -6.02 4.06
N LYS A 227 -17.53 -4.99 3.62
CA LYS A 227 -18.02 -3.94 2.71
C LYS A 227 -17.42 -4.06 1.30
N ALA A 228 -16.57 -5.05 1.05
CA ALA A 228 -15.79 -5.14 -0.19
C ALA A 228 -16.66 -5.24 -1.45
N SER A 229 -17.82 -5.91 -1.37
CA SER A 229 -18.76 -6.07 -2.50
C SER A 229 -19.32 -4.75 -3.06
N ALA A 230 -19.23 -3.65 -2.32
CA ALA A 230 -19.67 -2.33 -2.77
C ALA A 230 -18.58 -1.55 -3.52
N TYR A 231 -17.35 -2.05 -3.57
CA TYR A 231 -16.18 -1.33 -4.07
C TYR A 231 -15.41 -2.06 -5.18
N PHE A 232 -15.67 -3.36 -5.37
CA PHE A 232 -15.01 -4.22 -6.36
C PHE A 232 -16.02 -4.96 -7.20
#